data_AF-A0A354J127-F1
#
_entry.id   AF-A0A354J127-F1
#
_cell.length_a   1.000
_cell.length_b   1.000
_cell.length_c   1.000
_cell.angle_alpha   90.00
_cell.angle_beta   90.00
_cell.angle_gamma   90.00
#
_symmetry.space_group_name_H-M   'P 1'
#
loop_
_entity.id
_entity.type
_entity.pdbx_description
1 polymer ?
#
loop_
_entity_poly.entity_id
_entity_poly.type
_entity_poly.pdbx_seq_one_letter_code
_entity_poly.pdbx_strand_id
1 'polypeptide(L)'
;LARQFKALDVMSRGRAGWNAVTSSGEDVAANYGRRLPPGLERYARAHEAVQLVQELWGSWGLDAWVHDQASSQFAREDEIAPINRGGEHVAARGPLYIPPSEQG
;
A
#
# COMPACT_ATOMS: atom_id res chain seq x y z
N LEU A 1 -2.95 4.21 4.43
CA LEU A 1 -3.12 4.09 2.96
C LEU A 1 -3.14 2.63 2.50
N ALA A 2 -1.99 1.95 2.34
CA ALA A 2 -1.94 0.58 1.78
C ALA A 2 -2.96 -0.39 2.42
N ARG A 3 -2.96 -0.49 3.77
CA ARG A 3 -3.91 -1.32 4.53
C ARG A 3 -5.37 -0.94 4.30
N GLN A 4 -5.70 0.35 4.29
CA GLN A 4 -7.08 0.83 4.18
C GLN A 4 -7.65 0.51 2.80
N PHE A 5 -6.89 0.81 1.74
CA PHE A 5 -7.31 0.50 0.38
C PHE A 5 -7.37 -1.00 0.12
N LYS A 6 -6.38 -1.78 0.57
CA LYS A 6 -6.41 -3.24 0.41
C LYS A 6 -7.58 -3.88 1.17
N ALA A 7 -7.87 -3.43 2.39
CA ALA A 7 -9.05 -3.88 3.13
C ALA A 7 -10.35 -3.57 2.38
N LEU A 8 -10.52 -2.34 1.89
CA LEU A 8 -11.68 -1.96 1.07
C LEU A 8 -11.76 -2.82 -0.19
N ASP A 9 -10.61 -3.13 -0.80
CA ASP A 9 -10.55 -3.87 -2.04
C ASP A 9 -10.95 -5.34 -1.87
N VAL A 10 -10.43 -6.00 -0.84
CA VAL A 10 -10.84 -7.37 -0.46
C VAL A 10 -12.33 -7.39 -0.11
N MET A 11 -12.81 -6.45 0.72
CA MET A 11 -14.23 -6.37 1.09
C MET A 11 -15.16 -6.11 -0.09
N SER A 12 -14.70 -5.35 -1.08
CA SER A 12 -15.49 -4.97 -2.24
C SER A 12 -15.38 -5.94 -3.42
N ARG A 13 -14.55 -6.99 -3.30
CA ARG A 13 -14.20 -7.93 -4.37
C ARG A 13 -13.54 -7.24 -5.57
N GLY A 14 -12.43 -6.54 -5.31
CA GLY A 14 -11.63 -5.94 -6.37
C GLY A 14 -12.27 -4.71 -7.02
N ARG A 15 -13.01 -3.89 -6.25
CA ARG A 15 -13.69 -2.69 -6.80
C ARG A 15 -13.19 -1.39 -6.19
N ALA A 16 -12.12 -1.42 -5.41
CA ALA A 16 -11.52 -0.20 -4.90
C ALA A 16 -10.65 0.47 -5.98
N GLY A 17 -10.64 1.79 -5.99
CA GLY A 17 -9.74 2.60 -6.80
C GLY A 17 -9.20 3.76 -5.96
N TRP A 18 -7.96 4.17 -6.25
CA TRP A 18 -7.32 5.29 -5.55
C TRP A 18 -7.00 6.42 -6.52
N ASN A 19 -7.63 7.58 -6.33
CA ASN A 19 -7.18 8.83 -6.93
C ASN A 19 -6.07 9.45 -6.06
N ALA A 20 -4.82 9.34 -6.50
CA ALA A 20 -3.66 9.87 -5.78
C ALA A 20 -3.52 11.39 -6.03
N VAL A 21 -3.92 12.20 -5.05
CA VAL A 21 -3.90 13.66 -5.13
C VAL A 21 -2.79 14.25 -4.26
N THR A 22 -1.99 15.14 -4.84
CA THR A 22 -1.07 16.01 -4.08
C THR A 22 -1.81 17.27 -3.63
N SER A 23 -1.98 17.46 -2.32
CA SER A 23 -2.56 18.71 -1.79
C SER A 23 -1.73 19.93 -2.20
N SER A 24 -2.43 21.03 -2.50
CA SER A 24 -1.84 22.32 -2.90
C SER A 24 -2.21 23.49 -1.98
N GLY A 25 -3.07 23.28 -0.98
CA GLY A 25 -3.49 24.31 -0.03
C GLY A 25 -2.62 24.36 1.22
N GLU A 26 -2.13 25.55 1.58
CA GLU A 26 -1.41 25.78 2.85
C GLU A 26 -2.32 25.61 4.07
N ASP A 27 -3.61 25.92 3.93
CA ASP A 27 -4.65 25.67 4.93
C ASP A 27 -4.80 24.18 5.26
N VAL A 28 -4.77 23.32 4.23
CA VAL A 28 -4.79 21.88 4.40
C VAL A 28 -3.52 21.41 5.10
N ALA A 29 -2.34 21.89 4.68
CA ALA A 29 -1.06 21.52 5.31
C ALA A 29 -1.01 21.91 6.80
N ALA A 30 -1.58 23.07 7.16
CA ALA A 30 -1.64 23.56 8.53
C ALA A 30 -2.46 22.63 9.46
N ASN A 31 -3.53 22.00 8.96
CA ASN A 31 -4.29 21.00 9.72
C ASN A 31 -3.47 19.74 10.07
N TYR A 32 -2.33 19.51 9.40
CA TYR A 32 -1.38 18.43 9.72
C TYR A 32 -0.12 18.94 10.41
N GLY A 33 -0.09 20.21 10.84
CA GLY A 33 1.07 20.84 11.47
C GLY A 33 2.29 20.96 10.54
N ARG A 34 2.05 21.04 9.22
CA ARG A 34 3.09 21.14 8.19
C ARG A 34 2.92 22.41 7.36
N ARG A 35 4.00 22.81 6.69
CA ARG A 35 3.94 23.77 5.58
C ARG A 35 3.95 23.02 4.27
N LEU A 36 3.42 23.63 3.23
CA LEU A 36 3.44 23.03 1.91
C LEU A 36 4.88 22.98 1.37
N PRO A 37 5.44 21.80 1.05
CA PRO A 37 6.76 21.70 0.43
C PRO A 37 6.73 22.32 -0.99
N PRO A 38 7.90 22.64 -1.59
CA PRO A 38 7.97 23.01 -3.01
C PRO A 38 7.30 22.00 -3.93
N GLY A 39 6.79 22.46 -5.08
CA GLY A 39 6.04 21.62 -6.01
C GLY A 39 6.76 20.34 -6.43
N LEU A 40 8.03 20.44 -6.80
CA LEU A 40 8.84 19.30 -7.23
C LEU A 40 8.97 18.23 -6.12
N GLU A 41 9.28 18.66 -4.89
CA GLU A 41 9.42 17.77 -3.73
C GLU A 41 8.09 17.09 -3.38
N ARG A 42 6.96 17.80 -3.50
CA ARG A 42 5.63 17.20 -3.28
C ARG A 42 5.36 16.06 -4.25
N TYR A 43 5.66 16.25 -5.53
CA TYR A 43 5.45 15.21 -6.54
C TYR A 43 6.44 14.04 -6.37
N ALA A 44 7.70 14.31 -6.02
CA ALA A 44 8.67 13.27 -5.71
C ALA A 44 8.21 12.38 -4.55
N ARG A 45 7.79 13.00 -3.44
CA ARG A 45 7.23 12.28 -2.28
C ARG A 45 5.95 11.51 -2.63
N ALA A 46 5.07 12.09 -3.43
CA ALA A 46 3.84 11.43 -3.84
C ALA A 46 4.11 10.20 -4.71
N HIS A 47 5.04 10.32 -5.68
CA HIS A 47 5.48 9.21 -6.51
C HIS A 47 6.04 8.07 -5.65
N GLU A 48 6.92 8.39 -4.72
CA GLU A 48 7.54 7.40 -3.83
C GLU A 48 6.52 6.73 -2.90
N ALA A 49 5.54 7.49 -2.41
CA ALA A 49 4.44 6.95 -1.59
C ALA A 49 3.54 6.00 -2.39
N VAL A 50 3.25 6.30 -3.66
CA VAL A 50 2.50 5.41 -4.55
C VAL A 50 3.26 4.11 -4.78
N GLN A 51 4.56 4.19 -5.08
CA GLN A 51 5.42 3.01 -5.26
C GLN A 51 5.43 2.14 -4.00
N LEU A 52 5.67 2.73 -2.83
CA LEU A 52 5.67 2.01 -1.56
C LEU A 52 4.32 1.30 -1.31
N VAL A 53 3.20 1.96 -1.62
CA VAL A 53 1.86 1.37 -1.45
C VAL A 53 1.66 0.19 -2.41
N GLN A 54 2.06 0.32 -3.67
CA GLN A 54 1.95 -0.76 -4.66
C GLN A 54 2.85 -1.95 -4.31
N GLU A 55 4.09 -1.71 -3.89
CA GLU A 55 4.99 -2.76 -3.39
C GLU A 55 4.38 -3.50 -2.19
N LEU A 56 3.78 -2.77 -1.24
CA LEU A 56 3.09 -3.41 -0.11
C LEU A 56 1.91 -4.27 -0.57
N TRP A 57 1.15 -3.86 -1.58
CA TRP A 57 0.09 -4.71 -2.15
C TRP A 57 0.66 -5.95 -2.84
N GLY A 58 1.82 -5.83 -3.50
CA GLY A 58 2.56 -6.94 -4.12
C GLY A 58 3.43 -7.75 -3.17
N SER A 59 3.35 -7.53 -1.84
CA SER A 59 4.12 -8.31 -0.86
C SER A 59 3.59 -9.72 -0.64
N TRP A 60 2.42 -10.03 -1.22
CA TRP A 60 1.85 -11.37 -1.34
C TRP A 60 1.73 -11.73 -2.82
N GLY A 61 2.06 -12.97 -3.15
CA GLY A 61 1.68 -13.57 -4.43
C GLY A 61 0.16 -13.65 -4.58
N LEU A 62 -0.32 -13.65 -5.82
CA LEU A 62 -1.74 -13.67 -6.14
C LEU A 62 -2.47 -14.89 -5.56
N ASP A 63 -1.80 -16.03 -5.54
CA ASP A 63 -2.33 -17.31 -5.05
C ASP A 63 -1.84 -17.67 -3.64
N ALA A 64 -1.18 -16.72 -2.97
CA ALA A 64 -0.57 -16.95 -1.67
C ALA A 64 -1.61 -17.21 -0.58
N TRP A 65 -2.86 -16.80 -0.78
CA TRP A 65 -3.95 -17.00 0.18
C TRP A 65 -4.78 -18.24 -0.17
N VAL A 66 -4.51 -19.35 0.53
CA VAL A 66 -5.07 -20.67 0.20
C VAL A 66 -6.32 -21.01 1.04
N HIS A 67 -6.29 -20.71 2.34
CA HIS A 67 -7.38 -20.97 3.27
C HIS A 67 -7.89 -22.44 3.26
N ASP A 68 -6.97 -23.42 3.19
CA ASP A 68 -7.31 -24.85 3.21
C ASP A 68 -7.31 -25.41 4.64
N GLN A 69 -8.49 -25.79 5.11
CA GLN A 69 -8.69 -26.37 6.43
C GLN A 69 -8.25 -27.84 6.52
N ALA A 70 -8.29 -28.59 5.41
CA ALA A 70 -7.95 -30.02 5.41
C ALA A 70 -6.45 -30.23 5.58
N SER A 71 -5.62 -29.43 4.89
CA SER A 71 -4.16 -29.44 5.03
C SER A 71 -3.64 -28.53 6.14
N SER A 72 -4.52 -27.76 6.80
CA SER A 72 -4.15 -26.68 7.73
C SER A 72 -3.23 -25.62 7.11
N GLN A 73 -3.29 -25.44 5.79
CA GLN A 73 -2.52 -24.44 5.07
C GLN A 73 -3.33 -23.14 4.91
N PHE A 74 -2.98 -22.12 5.67
CA PHE A 74 -3.60 -20.80 5.54
C PHE A 74 -3.07 -20.04 4.31
N ALA A 75 -1.75 -20.09 4.09
CA ALA A 75 -1.07 -19.36 3.03
C ALA A 75 0.19 -20.10 2.53
N ARG A 76 0.66 -19.74 1.33
CA ARG A 76 1.96 -20.16 0.79
C ARG A 76 3.03 -19.19 1.27
N GLU A 77 3.82 -19.60 2.27
CA GLU A 77 4.80 -18.73 2.92
C GLU A 77 5.91 -18.26 1.95
N ASP A 78 6.25 -19.08 0.96
CA ASP A 78 7.23 -18.80 -0.08
C ASP A 78 6.76 -17.73 -1.09
N GLU A 79 5.46 -17.41 -1.10
CA GLU A 79 4.87 -16.33 -1.90
C GLU A 79 4.67 -15.05 -1.09
N ILE A 80 5.16 -14.95 0.15
CA ILE A 80 5.02 -13.76 0.99
C ILE A 80 6.41 -13.21 1.34
N ALA A 81 6.70 -11.99 0.91
CA ALA A 81 8.03 -11.40 1.08
C ALA A 81 7.97 -9.95 1.59
N PRO A 82 8.88 -9.55 2.50
CA PRO A 82 9.05 -8.15 2.86
C PRO A 82 9.58 -7.35 1.66
N ILE A 83 9.08 -6.13 1.49
CA ILE A 83 9.48 -5.22 0.40
C ILE A 83 10.81 -4.52 0.67
N ASN A 84 11.20 -4.37 1.95
CA ASN A 84 12.46 -3.76 2.41
C ASN A 84 12.82 -2.42 1.70
N ARG A 85 11.83 -1.58 1.43
CA ARG A 85 12.04 -0.30 0.76
C ARG A 85 12.65 0.73 1.72
N GLY A 86 13.80 1.27 1.36
CA GLY A 86 14.42 2.43 2.01
C GLY A 86 14.53 3.60 1.02
N GLY A 87 13.48 4.40 0.89
CA GLY A 87 13.47 5.55 -0.01
C GLY A 87 13.77 6.88 0.70
N GLU A 88 13.85 7.95 -0.08
CA GLU A 88 14.20 9.30 0.38
C GLU A 88 13.11 9.92 1.25
N HIS A 89 11.84 9.75 0.85
CA HIS A 89 10.70 10.34 1.53
C HIS A 89 9.92 9.33 2.38
N VAL A 90 9.90 8.05 1.99
CA VAL A 90 9.17 6.98 2.67
C VAL A 90 9.92 5.65 2.65
N ALA A 91 9.83 4.93 3.76
CA ALA A 91 10.46 3.62 3.90
C ALA A 91 9.53 2.67 4.65
N ALA A 92 9.56 1.39 4.30
CA ALA A 92 8.92 0.34 5.08
C ALA A 92 9.55 -1.03 4.81
N ARG A 93 9.50 -1.90 5.81
CA ARG A 93 9.97 -3.29 5.69
C ARG A 93 8.95 -4.19 4.99
N GLY A 94 7.65 -4.03 5.27
CA GLY A 94 6.63 -5.02 4.90
C GLY A 94 6.79 -6.36 5.66
N PRO A 95 6.15 -7.44 5.19
CA PRO A 95 5.08 -7.45 4.19
C PRO A 95 3.81 -6.75 4.72
N LEU A 96 2.83 -6.51 3.86
CA LEU A 96 1.49 -6.09 4.29
C LEU A 96 0.79 -7.28 4.96
N TYR A 97 0.03 -7.04 6.04
CA TYR A 97 -0.68 -8.10 6.75
C TYR A 97 -2.07 -8.42 6.17
N ILE A 98 -2.38 -7.95 4.96
CA ILE A 98 -3.65 -8.23 4.28
C ILE A 98 -3.35 -9.05 3.02
N PRO A 99 -4.05 -10.17 2.79
CA PRO A 99 -3.93 -11.00 1.61
C PRO A 99 -4.21 -10.25 0.28
N PRO A 100 -3.85 -10.83 -0.88
CA PRO A 100 -4.20 -10.28 -2.18
C PRO A 100 -5.73 -10.15 -2.35
N SER A 101 -6.14 -9.23 -3.23
CA SER A 101 -7.53 -9.10 -3.66
C SER A 101 -7.72 -9.70 -5.06
N GLU A 102 -8.97 -9.81 -5.53
CA GLU A 102 -9.27 -10.36 -6.86
C GLU A 102 -8.62 -9.58 -8.02
N GLN A 103 -8.25 -8.31 -7.82
CA GLN A 103 -7.58 -7.48 -8.83
C GLN A 103 -6.08 -7.25 -8.57
N GLY A 104 -5.49 -8.00 -7.63
CA GLY A 104 -4.09 -7.83 -7.20
C GLY A 104 -3.96 -7.04 -5.93
#